data_AF-A0A3N5V7P2-F1
#
_entry.id   AF-A0A3N5V7P2-F1
#
_cell.length_a   1.000
_cell.length_b   1.000
_cell.length_c   1.000
_cell.angle_alpha   90.00
_cell.angle_beta   90.00
_cell.angle_gamma   90.00
#
_symmetry.space_group_name_H-M   'P 1'
#
loop_
_entity.id
_entity.type
_entity.pdbx_description
1 polymer ?
#
loop_
_entity_poly.entity_id
_entity_poly.type
_entity_poly.pdbx_seq_one_letter_code
_entity_poly.pdbx_strand_id
1 'polypeptide(L)'
;MQSAEPSGGLSRVLELPAGAVGLELSPDGDSPRGPESFYVDNDYIYLLDSVNRCLLVYCGDRLEARLNLDFMAYPSHVCAARGIIYVIDSGDVLYAMTGEGTVIDRMPLGTRSDPKDPLWIYDLRINQNGNPVIITENYCELELPWDAAKLHDVKTARQKTMKHVSDHRGRGYSGHFTDETNGELFSLDGSNTIDVRSLFGGLGSFYLAGIDRLDNFYVLTEELQPDADEIKVCSSVRRYDAQGRLTGLCKLPVAAVWPGDGIDVKEDGDVFVLLPGAEGTVISKLSFDGANEDLILEMQEQALAPADALAPASTAASITPSTAQTTLSRVQVRDRALQMANNAWTWRRRYLKTNTGRTYAQAGAAMPSQFSASANDPNADSVACVGIPYCWGGWDSLWTHADGAPWTDWPNALSYYSTPNTTQYSNTGPLA
;
A
#
# COMPACT_ATOMS: atom_id res chain seq x y z
N MET A 1 30.65 29.25 -2.52
CA MET A 1 29.72 28.70 -3.51
C MET A 1 28.45 28.34 -2.78
N GLN A 2 27.39 29.13 -2.95
CA GLN A 2 26.05 28.73 -2.52
C GLN A 2 25.62 27.57 -3.43
N SER A 3 25.28 26.43 -2.85
CA SER A 3 24.65 25.34 -3.60
C SER A 3 23.33 25.86 -4.16
N ALA A 4 23.13 25.74 -5.47
CA ALA A 4 21.84 26.00 -6.08
C ALA A 4 20.80 25.07 -5.42
N GLU A 5 19.64 25.63 -5.06
CA GLU A 5 18.54 24.80 -4.57
C GLU A 5 18.09 23.85 -5.70
N PRO A 6 17.79 22.58 -5.39
CA PRO A 6 17.42 21.61 -6.40
C PRO A 6 16.16 22.07 -7.15
N SER A 7 16.21 21.93 -8.47
CA SER A 7 15.11 22.17 -9.39
C SER A 7 13.97 21.19 -9.14
N GLY A 8 12.74 21.66 -8.98
CA GLY A 8 11.61 20.89 -8.44
C GLY A 8 11.55 21.00 -6.91
N GLY A 9 10.57 21.73 -6.39
CA GLY A 9 10.55 22.17 -4.99
C GLY A 9 9.31 21.77 -4.22
N LEU A 10 9.47 21.55 -2.92
CA LEU A 10 8.37 21.40 -1.96
C LEU A 10 8.23 22.70 -1.17
N SER A 11 7.10 23.38 -1.31
CA SER A 11 6.76 24.54 -0.47
C SER A 11 5.80 24.10 0.63
N ARG A 12 6.21 24.26 1.90
CA ARG A 12 5.37 23.84 3.04
C ARG A 12 4.13 24.73 3.13
N VAL A 13 2.97 24.10 3.20
CA VAL A 13 1.67 24.76 3.37
C VAL A 13 1.18 24.58 4.80
N LEU A 14 1.31 23.37 5.36
CA LEU A 14 0.96 23.04 6.74
C LEU A 14 2.01 22.10 7.32
N GLU A 15 2.43 22.35 8.55
CA GLU A 15 3.40 21.51 9.28
C GLU A 15 2.85 21.24 10.69
N LEU A 16 2.68 19.97 11.01
CA LEU A 16 2.11 19.50 12.28
C LEU A 16 3.14 18.59 12.96
N PRO A 17 3.78 19.03 14.06
CA PRO A 17 4.76 18.19 14.74
C PRO A 17 4.12 16.91 15.28
N ALA A 18 4.92 15.86 15.48
CA ALA A 18 4.44 14.60 16.05
C ALA A 18 3.72 14.83 17.39
N GLY A 19 2.57 14.19 17.57
CA GLY A 19 1.71 14.38 18.74
C GLY A 19 0.92 15.70 18.76
N ALA A 20 1.09 16.59 17.78
CA ALA A 20 0.26 17.78 17.66
C ALA A 20 -1.20 17.39 17.48
N VAL A 21 -2.08 17.92 18.34
CA VAL A 21 -3.53 17.66 18.28
C VAL A 21 -3.88 16.16 18.40
N GLY A 22 -2.94 15.36 18.89
CA GLY A 22 -3.07 13.90 18.98
C GLY A 22 -2.65 13.14 17.72
N LEU A 23 -2.13 13.79 16.66
CA LEU A 23 -1.64 13.11 15.46
C LEU A 23 -0.59 12.06 15.83
N GLU A 24 -0.97 10.80 15.70
CA GLU A 24 -0.17 9.65 16.04
C GLU A 24 0.17 8.88 14.77
N LEU A 25 1.46 8.59 14.60
CA LEU A 25 1.84 7.45 13.81
C LEU A 25 1.71 6.24 14.72
N SER A 26 0.79 5.33 14.41
CA SER A 26 0.68 4.06 15.14
C SER A 26 1.66 3.08 14.50
N PRO A 27 2.77 2.72 15.15
CA PRO A 27 3.60 1.61 14.70
C PRO A 27 2.92 0.25 14.95
N ASP A 28 1.86 0.22 15.76
CA ASP A 28 1.19 -1.01 16.18
C ASP A 28 0.29 -1.57 15.07
N GLY A 29 0.62 -2.77 14.59
CA GLY A 29 -0.07 -3.51 13.54
C GLY A 29 0.88 -4.08 12.48
N ASP A 30 0.34 -4.83 11.51
CA ASP A 30 1.13 -5.36 10.37
C ASP A 30 1.58 -4.24 9.40
N SER A 31 1.06 -3.01 9.55
CA SER A 31 1.44 -1.85 8.74
C SER A 31 1.30 -0.58 9.58
N PRO A 32 2.34 0.27 9.65
CA PRO A 32 2.25 1.53 10.39
C PRO A 32 1.18 2.43 9.77
N ARG A 33 0.44 3.15 10.62
CA ARG A 33 -0.70 4.00 10.22
C ARG A 33 -0.47 5.44 10.64
N GLY A 34 -1.09 6.36 9.93
CA GLY A 34 -1.07 7.79 10.21
C GLY A 34 -2.25 8.48 9.56
N PRO A 35 -2.14 9.78 9.24
CA PRO A 35 -3.08 10.44 8.36
C PRO A 35 -3.13 9.75 6.99
N GLU A 36 -4.31 9.36 6.54
CA GLU A 36 -4.48 8.56 5.31
C GLU A 36 -4.89 9.40 4.10
N SER A 37 -5.52 10.56 4.32
CA SER A 37 -6.02 11.40 3.24
C SER A 37 -6.11 12.86 3.66
N PHE A 38 -6.08 13.75 2.68
CA PHE A 38 -6.35 15.16 2.88
C PHE A 38 -7.05 15.74 1.65
N TYR A 39 -7.75 16.86 1.84
CA TYR A 39 -8.39 17.61 0.77
C TYR A 39 -8.18 19.10 0.98
N VAL A 40 -7.83 19.81 -0.09
CA VAL A 40 -7.66 21.27 -0.11
C VAL A 40 -8.88 21.90 -0.78
N ASP A 41 -9.53 22.85 -0.12
CA ASP A 41 -10.61 23.66 -0.72
C ASP A 41 -10.33 25.14 -0.47
N ASN A 42 -9.79 25.81 -1.49
CA ASN A 42 -9.31 27.18 -1.37
C ASN A 42 -8.29 27.30 -0.21
N ASP A 43 -8.59 28.09 0.82
CA ASP A 43 -7.72 28.29 1.99
C ASP A 43 -7.88 27.19 3.06
N TYR A 44 -8.82 26.26 2.87
CA TYR A 44 -9.11 25.20 3.82
C TYR A 44 -8.37 23.91 3.50
N ILE A 45 -7.88 23.24 4.55
CA ILE A 45 -7.28 21.90 4.48
C ILE A 45 -8.04 20.99 5.42
N TYR A 46 -8.61 19.93 4.88
CA TYR A 46 -9.25 18.84 5.60
C TYR A 46 -8.25 17.70 5.70
N LEU A 47 -7.71 17.44 6.89
CA LEU A 47 -6.74 16.38 7.14
C LEU A 47 -7.41 15.24 7.93
N LEU A 48 -7.45 14.06 7.32
CA LEU A 48 -8.06 12.87 7.90
C LEU A 48 -7.06 12.11 8.75
N ASP A 49 -7.20 12.22 10.07
CA ASP A 49 -6.43 11.45 11.03
C ASP A 49 -7.14 10.13 11.34
N SER A 50 -6.69 9.09 10.65
CA SER A 50 -7.31 7.78 10.67
C SER A 50 -7.04 6.98 11.94
N VAL A 51 -5.93 7.28 12.62
CA VAL A 51 -5.56 6.65 13.89
C VAL A 51 -6.48 7.19 15.00
N ASN A 52 -6.66 8.51 15.05
CA ASN A 52 -7.52 9.14 16.06
C ASN A 52 -8.98 9.25 15.65
N ARG A 53 -9.33 8.80 14.44
CA ARG A 53 -10.69 8.86 13.88
C ARG A 53 -11.25 10.27 13.99
N CYS A 54 -10.50 11.25 13.50
CA CYS A 54 -10.95 12.62 13.49
C CYS A 54 -10.60 13.31 12.17
N LEU A 55 -11.38 14.32 11.82
CA LEU A 55 -11.07 15.23 10.74
C LEU A 55 -10.60 16.55 11.34
N LEU A 56 -9.38 16.95 10.99
CA LEU A 56 -8.82 18.24 11.36
C LEU A 56 -9.05 19.20 10.21
N VAL A 57 -9.69 20.34 10.49
CA VAL A 57 -9.98 21.38 9.50
C VAL A 57 -9.12 22.59 9.80
N TYR A 58 -8.23 22.93 8.88
CA TYR A 58 -7.36 24.10 8.97
C TYR A 58 -7.80 25.16 7.97
N CYS A 59 -7.58 26.44 8.31
CA CYS A 59 -7.64 27.57 7.40
C CYS A 59 -6.28 28.27 7.48
N GLY A 60 -5.47 28.15 6.43
CA GLY A 60 -4.03 28.42 6.53
C GLY A 60 -3.35 27.52 7.57
N ASP A 61 -2.68 28.11 8.56
CA ASP A 61 -1.99 27.41 9.66
C ASP A 61 -2.86 27.25 10.92
N ARG A 62 -4.08 27.81 10.93
CA ARG A 62 -4.97 27.81 12.09
C ARG A 62 -5.92 26.61 12.05
N LEU A 63 -5.94 25.82 13.12
CA LEU A 63 -6.97 24.80 13.33
C LEU A 63 -8.32 25.47 13.61
N GLU A 64 -9.28 25.30 12.70
CA GLU A 64 -10.66 25.80 12.83
C GLU A 64 -11.54 24.81 13.60
N ALA A 65 -11.41 23.53 13.27
CA ALA A 65 -12.25 22.49 13.85
C ALA A 65 -11.52 21.15 13.96
N ARG A 66 -11.91 20.39 14.99
CA ARG A 66 -11.58 18.98 15.14
C ARG A 66 -12.89 18.21 15.26
N LEU A 67 -13.21 17.43 14.24
CA LEU A 67 -14.45 16.68 14.14
C LEU A 67 -14.18 15.22 14.49
N ASN A 68 -14.72 14.72 15.62
CA ASN A 68 -14.56 13.32 16.00
C ASN A 68 -15.48 12.43 15.14
N LEU A 69 -14.96 11.31 14.66
CA LEU A 69 -15.62 10.36 13.78
C LEU A 69 -15.91 9.05 14.55
N ASP A 70 -16.77 9.15 15.57
CA ASP A 70 -17.04 8.07 16.54
C ASP A 70 -17.68 6.80 15.94
N PHE A 71 -18.04 6.84 14.66
CA PHE A 71 -18.74 5.78 13.93
C PHE A 71 -17.84 5.02 12.93
N MET A 72 -16.51 5.22 12.97
CA MET A 72 -15.56 4.68 12.00
C MET A 72 -14.54 3.74 12.63
N ALA A 73 -14.06 2.76 11.86
CA ALA A 73 -12.94 1.91 12.27
C ALA A 73 -11.60 2.58 11.95
N TYR A 74 -11.37 2.87 10.67
CA TYR A 74 -10.17 3.52 10.13
C TYR A 74 -10.60 4.26 8.86
N PRO A 75 -10.92 5.56 8.94
CA PRO A 75 -11.29 6.33 7.77
C PRO A 75 -10.10 6.44 6.81
N SER A 76 -10.36 6.45 5.51
CA SER A 76 -9.31 6.32 4.50
C SER A 76 -9.27 7.46 3.49
N HIS A 77 -10.42 8.06 3.16
CA HIS A 77 -10.51 9.11 2.15
C HIS A 77 -11.44 10.23 2.61
N VAL A 78 -11.12 11.47 2.24
CA VAL A 78 -11.96 12.65 2.51
C VAL A 78 -12.05 13.58 1.30
N CYS A 79 -13.23 14.14 1.05
CA CYS A 79 -13.37 15.33 0.21
C CYS A 79 -14.49 16.23 0.75
N ALA A 80 -14.56 17.47 0.26
CA ALA A 80 -15.64 18.39 0.59
C ALA A 80 -16.23 19.00 -0.68
N ALA A 81 -17.56 19.10 -0.74
CA ALA A 81 -18.26 19.81 -1.80
C ALA A 81 -19.54 20.44 -1.29
N ARG A 82 -19.77 21.70 -1.67
CA ARG A 82 -21.02 22.44 -1.42
C ARG A 82 -21.43 22.43 0.07
N GLY A 83 -20.46 22.52 0.97
CA GLY A 83 -20.66 22.53 2.42
C GLY A 83 -20.93 21.16 3.04
N ILE A 84 -20.78 20.08 2.28
CA ILE A 84 -20.87 18.70 2.75
C ILE A 84 -19.47 18.09 2.70
N ILE A 85 -19.09 17.43 3.79
CA ILE A 85 -17.86 16.66 3.92
C ILE A 85 -18.22 15.19 3.69
N TYR A 86 -17.46 14.52 2.83
CA TYR A 86 -17.61 13.11 2.51
C TYR A 86 -16.39 12.36 3.04
N VAL A 87 -16.61 11.27 3.77
CA VAL A 87 -15.54 10.45 4.34
C VAL A 87 -15.84 8.98 4.10
N ILE A 88 -14.86 8.22 3.63
CA ILE A 88 -14.95 6.77 3.46
C ILE A 88 -14.25 6.08 4.62
N ASP A 89 -14.91 5.09 5.23
CA ASP A 89 -14.33 4.20 6.23
C ASP A 89 -13.86 2.87 5.62
N SER A 90 -12.84 2.27 6.23
CA SER A 90 -12.35 0.91 5.98
C SER A 90 -13.41 -0.20 6.05
N GLY A 91 -14.59 0.10 6.61
CA GLY A 91 -15.78 -0.77 6.55
C GLY A 91 -16.57 -0.69 5.25
N ASP A 92 -16.03 -0.07 4.21
CA ASP A 92 -16.69 0.21 2.93
C ASP A 92 -17.99 1.02 3.12
N VAL A 93 -17.95 2.03 3.99
CA VAL A 93 -19.09 2.93 4.24
C VAL A 93 -18.67 4.36 3.94
N LEU A 94 -19.43 5.00 3.04
CA LEU A 94 -19.37 6.43 2.80
C LEU A 94 -20.27 7.16 3.80
N TYR A 95 -19.75 8.21 4.41
CA TYR A 95 -20.48 9.11 5.28
C TYR A 95 -20.52 10.49 4.64
N ALA A 96 -21.70 11.11 4.65
CA ALA A 96 -21.87 12.52 4.33
C ALA A 96 -22.19 13.28 5.61
N MET A 97 -21.48 14.37 5.86
CA MET A 97 -21.57 15.15 7.09
C MET A 97 -21.53 16.65 6.81
N THR A 98 -22.11 17.41 7.73
CA THR A 98 -22.03 18.88 7.75
C THR A 98 -20.63 19.36 8.10
N GLY A 99 -20.34 20.64 7.86
CA GLY A 99 -19.08 21.28 8.28
C GLY A 99 -18.82 21.22 9.79
N GLU A 100 -19.87 21.07 10.61
CA GLU A 100 -19.78 20.91 12.06
C GLU A 100 -19.59 19.44 12.50
N GLY A 101 -19.48 18.49 11.58
CA GLY A 101 -19.26 17.07 11.90
C GLY A 101 -20.53 16.27 12.15
N THR A 102 -21.72 16.86 11.99
CA THR A 102 -22.97 16.10 12.13
C THR A 102 -23.20 15.25 10.89
N VAL A 103 -23.34 13.93 11.07
CA VAL A 103 -23.66 12.98 9.99
C VAL A 103 -25.06 13.28 9.44
N ILE A 104 -25.14 13.51 8.13
CA ILE A 104 -26.37 13.69 7.38
C ILE A 104 -26.91 12.34 6.92
N ASP A 105 -26.03 11.53 6.31
CA ASP A 105 -26.38 10.21 5.78
C ASP A 105 -25.16 9.28 5.72
N ARG A 106 -25.41 7.98 5.53
CA ARG A 106 -24.38 6.96 5.33
C ARG A 106 -24.80 5.94 4.28
N MET A 107 -23.88 5.59 3.40
CA MET A 107 -24.10 4.64 2.32
C MET A 107 -23.08 3.50 2.39
N PRO A 108 -23.52 2.25 2.60
CA PRO A 108 -22.67 1.09 2.36
C PRO A 108 -22.30 1.04 0.87
N LEU A 109 -21.00 0.99 0.57
CA LEU A 109 -20.46 0.97 -0.80
C LEU A 109 -20.50 -0.42 -1.45
N GLY A 110 -21.07 -1.40 -0.74
CA GLY A 110 -20.96 -2.82 -1.08
C GLY A 110 -19.76 -3.41 -0.36
N THR A 111 -19.94 -4.57 0.25
CA THR A 111 -18.91 -5.17 1.07
C THR A 111 -17.83 -5.80 0.20
N ARG A 112 -16.57 -5.70 0.66
CA ARG A 112 -15.46 -6.60 0.30
C ARG A 112 -15.80 -8.10 0.28
N SER A 113 -16.95 -8.49 0.84
CA SER A 113 -17.44 -9.85 1.01
C SER A 113 -18.34 -10.39 -0.11
N ASP A 114 -18.57 -9.66 -1.22
CA ASP A 114 -18.84 -10.37 -2.48
C ASP A 114 -17.50 -10.86 -3.02
N PRO A 115 -17.14 -12.15 -2.85
CA PRO A 115 -15.82 -12.66 -3.24
C PRO A 115 -15.57 -12.58 -4.75
N LYS A 116 -16.55 -12.15 -5.55
CA LYS A 116 -16.44 -12.01 -6.99
C LYS A 116 -15.94 -10.64 -7.46
N ASP A 117 -16.02 -9.59 -6.63
CA ASP A 117 -15.59 -8.24 -7.03
C ASP A 117 -15.36 -7.31 -5.81
N PRO A 118 -14.25 -7.45 -5.07
CA PRO A 118 -13.94 -6.52 -3.97
C PRO A 118 -13.75 -5.10 -4.54
N LEU A 119 -14.54 -4.14 -4.03
CA LEU A 119 -14.45 -2.74 -4.45
C LEU A 119 -13.30 -2.07 -3.69
N TRP A 120 -12.09 -2.12 -4.23
CA TRP A 120 -10.99 -1.32 -3.68
C TRP A 120 -11.13 0.12 -4.13
N ILE A 121 -11.08 1.04 -3.16
CA ILE A 121 -11.23 2.47 -3.39
C ILE A 121 -9.83 3.07 -3.46
N TYR A 122 -9.56 3.82 -4.53
CA TYR A 122 -8.30 4.51 -4.77
C TYR A 122 -8.38 6.00 -4.43
N ASP A 123 -9.55 6.61 -4.59
CA ASP A 123 -9.68 8.06 -4.44
C ASP A 123 -11.15 8.44 -4.16
N LEU A 124 -11.32 9.53 -3.43
CA LEU A 124 -12.57 10.26 -3.25
C LEU A 124 -12.28 11.73 -3.56
N ARG A 125 -12.79 12.22 -4.69
CA ARG A 125 -12.51 13.58 -5.15
C ARG A 125 -13.74 14.27 -5.72
N ILE A 126 -13.56 15.50 -6.19
CA ILE A 126 -14.60 16.28 -6.84
C ILE A 126 -14.38 16.25 -8.35
N ASN A 127 -15.42 15.91 -9.11
CA ASN A 127 -15.37 15.92 -10.57
C ASN A 127 -15.65 17.31 -11.16
N GLN A 128 -15.60 17.42 -12.48
CA GLN A 128 -15.80 18.65 -13.24
C GLN A 128 -17.18 19.30 -13.06
N ASN A 129 -18.17 18.55 -12.57
CA ASN A 129 -19.51 19.07 -12.28
C ASN A 129 -19.62 19.61 -10.84
N GLY A 130 -18.53 19.55 -10.06
CA GLY A 130 -18.53 19.86 -8.64
C GLY A 130 -19.27 18.81 -7.81
N ASN A 131 -19.41 17.58 -8.32
CA ASN A 131 -20.01 16.46 -7.61
C ASN A 131 -18.90 15.56 -7.05
N PRO A 132 -19.10 14.96 -5.87
CA PRO A 132 -18.13 14.03 -5.34
C PRO A 132 -18.20 12.70 -6.09
N VAL A 133 -17.05 12.09 -6.31
CA VAL A 133 -16.90 10.83 -7.04
C VAL A 133 -15.97 9.89 -6.29
N ILE A 134 -16.32 8.61 -6.28
CA ILE A 134 -15.44 7.53 -5.79
C ILE A 134 -14.74 6.92 -6.98
N ILE A 135 -13.43 6.77 -6.90
CA ILE A 135 -12.61 6.08 -7.90
C ILE A 135 -12.16 4.75 -7.32
N THR A 136 -12.38 3.67 -8.06
CA THR A 136 -11.95 2.33 -7.63
C THR A 136 -10.60 1.93 -8.24
N GLU A 137 -10.02 0.82 -7.77
CA GLU A 137 -8.77 0.26 -8.31
C GLU A 137 -8.83 -0.04 -9.82
N ASN A 138 -10.04 -0.31 -10.31
CA ASN A 138 -10.31 -0.56 -11.72
C ASN A 138 -10.57 0.75 -12.47
N TYR A 139 -10.20 1.89 -11.90
CA TYR A 139 -10.53 3.22 -12.39
C TYR A 139 -12.04 3.41 -12.59
N CYS A 140 -12.93 2.76 -11.84
CA CYS A 140 -14.36 3.05 -12.02
C CYS A 140 -14.71 4.33 -11.27
N GLU A 141 -15.27 5.33 -11.97
CA GLU A 141 -15.80 6.55 -11.37
C GLU A 141 -17.28 6.38 -11.00
N LEU A 142 -17.60 6.55 -9.73
CA LEU A 142 -18.95 6.49 -9.18
C LEU A 142 -19.36 7.88 -8.69
N GLU A 143 -20.18 8.58 -9.48
CA GLU A 143 -20.72 9.88 -9.09
C GLU A 143 -21.73 9.74 -7.96
N LEU A 144 -21.53 10.56 -6.93
CA LEU A 144 -22.38 10.65 -5.76
C LEU A 144 -23.34 11.83 -5.92
N PRO A 145 -24.60 11.70 -5.50
CA PRO A 145 -25.55 12.80 -5.52
C PRO A 145 -25.08 13.90 -4.56
N TRP A 146 -25.16 15.13 -5.04
CA TRP A 146 -24.94 16.32 -4.22
C TRP A 146 -25.97 16.44 -3.08
N ASP A 147 -27.16 15.88 -3.27
CA ASP A 147 -28.17 15.78 -2.24
C ASP A 147 -27.85 14.54 -1.39
N ALA A 148 -27.16 14.76 -0.27
CA ALA A 148 -26.75 13.67 0.62
C ALA A 148 -27.92 12.81 1.10
N ALA A 149 -29.16 13.34 1.14
CA ALA A 149 -30.34 12.54 1.47
C ALA A 149 -30.74 11.55 0.37
N LYS A 150 -30.11 11.63 -0.80
CA LYS A 150 -30.32 10.75 -1.96
C LYS A 150 -29.14 9.82 -2.21
N LEU A 151 -28.18 9.67 -1.29
CA LEU A 151 -27.06 8.73 -1.50
C LEU A 151 -27.54 7.33 -1.88
N HIS A 152 -28.66 6.87 -1.31
CA HIS A 152 -29.27 5.58 -1.67
C HIS A 152 -29.88 5.50 -3.09
N ASP A 153 -30.07 6.61 -3.78
CA ASP A 153 -30.49 6.65 -5.19
C ASP A 153 -29.33 6.32 -6.15
N VAL A 154 -28.09 6.26 -5.64
CA VAL A 154 -26.93 5.74 -6.37
C VAL A 154 -27.21 4.28 -6.68
N LYS A 155 -27.63 4.02 -7.92
CA LYS A 155 -27.77 2.65 -8.41
C LYS A 155 -26.36 2.06 -8.54
N THR A 156 -25.97 1.24 -7.56
CA THR A 156 -24.81 0.33 -7.62
C THR A 156 -24.91 -0.69 -8.77
N ALA A 157 -26.05 -0.74 -9.45
CA ALA A 157 -26.33 -1.64 -10.55
C ALA A 157 -25.48 -1.32 -11.80
N ARG A 158 -24.30 -1.96 -11.89
CA ARG A 158 -23.71 -2.44 -13.15
C ARG A 158 -23.71 -1.43 -14.32
N GLN A 159 -23.33 -0.18 -14.10
CA GLN A 159 -23.07 0.71 -15.23
C GLN A 159 -21.64 0.51 -15.74
N LYS A 160 -21.52 -0.56 -16.55
CA LYS A 160 -20.62 -0.70 -17.69
C LYS A 160 -19.18 -0.19 -17.50
N THR A 161 -18.28 -1.12 -17.16
CA THR A 161 -17.04 -1.40 -17.93
C THR A 161 -16.12 -0.25 -18.37
N MET A 162 -16.24 0.96 -17.83
CA MET A 162 -15.39 2.08 -18.21
C MET A 162 -14.47 2.40 -17.04
N LYS A 163 -13.28 1.80 -17.11
CA LYS A 163 -12.13 2.08 -16.28
C LYS A 163 -11.61 3.48 -16.63
N HIS A 164 -12.12 4.54 -16.01
CA HIS A 164 -11.55 5.87 -16.18
C HIS A 164 -11.60 6.81 -14.96
N VAL A 165 -10.61 7.69 -14.91
CA VAL A 165 -10.68 9.01 -14.30
C VAL A 165 -11.17 10.02 -15.35
N SER A 166 -12.17 10.83 -15.03
CA SER A 166 -12.60 11.92 -15.90
C SER A 166 -11.75 13.17 -15.74
N ASP A 167 -11.46 13.86 -16.84
CA ASP A 167 -10.90 15.22 -16.81
C ASP A 167 -11.97 16.32 -16.64
N HIS A 168 -11.54 17.58 -16.67
CA HIS A 168 -12.42 18.75 -16.59
C HIS A 168 -13.46 18.86 -17.72
N ARG A 169 -13.33 18.07 -18.80
CA ARG A 169 -14.26 18.01 -19.95
C ARG A 169 -15.11 16.73 -19.92
N GLY A 170 -14.94 15.87 -18.93
CA GLY A 170 -15.60 14.56 -18.85
C GLY A 170 -15.02 13.50 -19.79
N ARG A 171 -13.81 13.69 -20.32
CA ARG A 171 -13.10 12.64 -21.06
C ARG A 171 -12.50 11.66 -20.06
N GLY A 172 -12.73 10.37 -20.29
CA GLY A 172 -12.21 9.31 -19.43
C GLY A 172 -10.81 8.85 -19.79
N TYR A 173 -9.96 8.62 -18.80
CA TYR A 173 -8.60 8.08 -18.91
C TYR A 173 -8.36 6.87 -18.01
N SER A 174 -7.72 5.83 -18.54
CA SER A 174 -7.30 4.63 -17.78
C SER A 174 -5.77 4.50 -17.81
N GLY A 175 -5.22 3.69 -16.90
CA GLY A 175 -3.82 3.27 -16.94
C GLY A 175 -3.62 1.76 -16.95
N HIS A 176 -2.49 1.29 -17.49
CA HIS A 176 -1.99 -0.06 -17.30
C HIS A 176 -0.47 -0.14 -17.48
N PHE A 177 0.16 -1.17 -16.90
CA PHE A 177 1.55 -1.52 -17.21
C PHE A 177 1.66 -2.18 -18.57
N THR A 178 2.67 -1.80 -19.34
CA THR A 178 3.05 -2.48 -20.57
C THR A 178 4.21 -3.45 -20.36
N ASP A 179 5.14 -3.10 -19.46
CA ASP A 179 6.20 -3.99 -18.96
C ASP A 179 6.71 -3.52 -17.58
N GLU A 180 7.80 -4.12 -17.09
CA GLU A 180 8.40 -3.79 -15.78
C GLU A 180 9.02 -2.39 -15.71
N THR A 181 9.16 -1.70 -16.84
CA THR A 181 9.79 -0.39 -16.98
C THR A 181 8.86 0.66 -17.59
N ASN A 182 7.69 0.26 -18.09
CA ASN A 182 6.78 1.13 -18.83
C ASN A 182 5.33 0.92 -18.42
N GLY A 183 4.60 2.03 -18.37
CA GLY A 183 3.16 2.08 -18.27
C GLY A 183 2.58 3.03 -19.31
N GLU A 184 1.28 2.91 -19.53
CA GLU A 184 0.54 3.77 -20.45
C GLU A 184 -0.72 4.29 -19.76
N LEU A 185 -0.93 5.61 -19.86
CA LEU A 185 -2.25 6.22 -19.65
C LEU A 185 -2.90 6.45 -21.01
N PHE A 186 -4.17 6.13 -21.16
CA PHE A 186 -4.88 6.28 -22.42
C PHE A 186 -6.30 6.79 -22.22
N SER A 187 -6.75 7.65 -23.13
CA SER A 187 -8.14 8.09 -23.19
C SER A 187 -9.05 6.95 -23.67
N LEU A 188 -10.24 6.82 -23.11
CA LEU A 188 -11.19 5.76 -23.48
C LEU A 188 -11.71 5.84 -24.92
N ASP A 189 -11.65 7.02 -25.55
CA ASP A 189 -11.98 7.20 -26.96
C ASP A 189 -10.81 6.89 -27.91
N GLY A 190 -9.64 6.53 -27.36
CA GLY A 190 -8.42 6.23 -28.10
C GLY A 190 -7.75 7.44 -28.76
N SER A 191 -8.16 8.67 -28.41
CA SER A 191 -7.61 9.90 -29.01
C SER A 191 -6.23 10.28 -28.47
N ASN A 192 -5.86 9.82 -27.28
CA ASN A 192 -4.63 10.17 -26.59
C ASN A 192 -4.03 8.98 -25.83
N THR A 193 -2.70 8.88 -25.85
CA THR A 193 -1.90 7.94 -25.05
C THR A 193 -0.68 8.67 -24.52
N ILE A 194 -0.34 8.42 -23.26
CA ILE A 194 0.81 8.99 -22.55
C ILE A 194 1.68 7.84 -22.04
N ASP A 195 2.91 7.79 -22.53
CA ASP A 195 3.91 6.83 -22.10
C ASP A 195 4.51 7.26 -20.75
N VAL A 196 4.30 6.45 -19.72
CA VAL A 196 4.92 6.62 -18.40
C VAL A 196 6.11 5.67 -18.31
N ARG A 197 7.32 6.18 -18.50
CA ARG A 197 8.55 5.37 -18.52
C ARG A 197 9.31 5.45 -17.22
N SER A 198 9.88 4.36 -16.75
CA SER A 198 10.82 4.38 -15.64
C SER A 198 12.05 5.21 -16.00
N LEU A 199 12.49 6.04 -15.06
CA LEU A 199 13.71 6.83 -15.10
C LEU A 199 14.88 6.08 -14.44
N PHE A 200 14.59 5.06 -13.62
CA PHE A 200 15.59 4.33 -12.82
C PHE A 200 15.72 2.85 -13.17
N GLY A 201 14.91 2.33 -14.10
CA GLY A 201 15.04 0.95 -14.63
C GLY A 201 14.05 -0.06 -14.05
N GLY A 202 13.14 0.34 -13.17
CA GLY A 202 12.01 -0.45 -12.72
C GLY A 202 10.83 0.43 -12.29
N LEU A 203 9.69 0.29 -12.96
CA LEU A 203 8.44 0.98 -12.59
C LEU A 203 7.67 0.06 -11.63
N GLY A 204 7.75 0.34 -10.34
CA GLY A 204 7.07 -0.46 -9.31
C GLY A 204 5.57 -0.18 -9.27
N SER A 205 5.20 1.10 -9.28
CA SER A 205 3.81 1.57 -9.35
C SER A 205 3.71 2.86 -10.17
N PHE A 206 2.56 3.08 -10.80
CA PHE A 206 2.18 4.42 -11.22
C PHE A 206 0.67 4.62 -11.11
N TYR A 207 0.28 5.86 -10.83
CA TYR A 207 -1.10 6.24 -10.58
C TYR A 207 -1.38 7.64 -11.14
N LEU A 208 -2.53 7.80 -11.82
CA LEU A 208 -3.00 9.11 -12.28
C LEU A 208 -3.64 9.86 -11.11
N ALA A 209 -2.87 10.79 -10.52
CA ALA A 209 -3.32 11.61 -9.40
C ALA A 209 -4.38 12.64 -9.81
N GLY A 210 -4.26 13.21 -11.01
CA GLY A 210 -5.27 14.15 -11.52
C GLY A 210 -4.91 14.77 -12.86
N ILE A 211 -5.87 15.54 -13.40
CA ILE A 211 -5.75 16.28 -14.66
C ILE A 211 -6.26 17.71 -14.43
N ASP A 212 -5.46 18.71 -14.76
CA ASP A 212 -5.86 20.12 -14.59
C ASP A 212 -6.70 20.65 -15.78
N ARG A 213 -7.08 21.93 -15.74
CA ARG A 213 -7.83 22.59 -16.83
C ARG A 213 -7.02 22.86 -18.09
N LEU A 214 -5.69 22.73 -18.02
CA LEU A 214 -4.78 22.90 -19.14
C LEU A 214 -4.42 21.57 -19.81
N ASP A 215 -5.10 20.48 -19.43
CA ASP A 215 -4.83 19.12 -19.92
C ASP A 215 -3.42 18.63 -19.53
N ASN A 216 -2.89 19.09 -18.38
CA ASN A 216 -1.70 18.49 -17.78
C ASN A 216 -2.09 17.30 -16.90
N PHE A 217 -1.35 16.20 -17.04
CA PHE A 217 -1.53 14.96 -16.32
C PHE A 217 -0.49 14.87 -15.21
N TYR A 218 -0.95 14.61 -13.99
CA TYR A 218 -0.10 14.46 -12.82
C TYR A 218 -0.08 13.00 -12.42
N VAL A 219 1.10 12.38 -12.53
CA VAL A 219 1.28 10.94 -12.33
C VAL A 219 2.23 10.73 -11.17
N LEU A 220 1.75 10.07 -10.11
CA LEU A 220 2.61 9.54 -9.07
C LEU A 220 3.28 8.28 -9.63
N THR A 221 4.60 8.20 -9.50
CA THR A 221 5.39 7.02 -9.87
C THR A 221 6.22 6.60 -8.67
N GLU A 222 6.23 5.30 -8.40
CA GLU A 222 7.18 4.67 -7.49
C GLU A 222 8.07 3.74 -8.29
N GLU A 223 9.36 3.94 -8.18
CA GLU A 223 10.34 3.25 -8.99
C GLU A 223 11.31 2.47 -8.12
N LEU A 224 11.60 1.26 -8.58
CA LEU A 224 12.59 0.39 -7.98
C LEU A 224 13.91 0.60 -8.68
N GLN A 225 14.97 0.75 -7.90
CA GLN A 225 16.31 0.75 -8.45
C GLN A 225 16.75 -0.71 -8.73
N PRO A 226 17.04 -1.07 -9.99
CA PRO A 226 17.64 -2.35 -10.31
C PRO A 226 19.06 -2.42 -9.74
N ASP A 227 19.49 -3.63 -9.39
CA ASP A 227 20.89 -3.95 -9.06
C ASP A 227 21.52 -3.24 -7.84
N ALA A 228 20.73 -2.58 -6.98
CA ALA A 228 21.21 -2.13 -5.67
C ALA A 228 21.21 -3.31 -4.66
N ASP A 229 22.17 -3.40 -3.75
CA ASP A 229 22.18 -4.43 -2.69
C ASP A 229 20.98 -4.32 -1.72
N GLU A 230 20.37 -3.13 -1.66
CA GLU A 230 19.17 -2.80 -0.90
C GLU A 230 18.02 -2.43 -1.85
N ILE A 231 16.76 -2.65 -1.45
CA ILE A 231 15.61 -2.16 -2.21
C ILE A 231 15.52 -0.66 -1.97
N LYS A 232 15.87 0.14 -2.98
CA LYS A 232 15.67 1.58 -2.97
C LYS A 232 14.43 1.90 -3.78
N VAL A 233 13.48 2.58 -3.15
CA VAL A 233 12.27 3.09 -3.79
C VAL A 233 12.43 4.59 -3.98
N CYS A 234 12.15 5.07 -5.19
CA CYS A 234 12.09 6.49 -5.49
C CYS A 234 10.66 6.87 -5.89
N SER A 235 10.05 7.76 -5.11
CA SER A 235 8.72 8.28 -5.41
C SER A 235 8.82 9.67 -6.03
N SER A 236 8.06 9.94 -7.08
CA SER A 236 7.98 11.26 -7.70
C SER A 236 6.60 11.53 -8.28
N VAL A 237 6.22 12.80 -8.34
CA VAL A 237 5.07 13.26 -9.13
C VAL A 237 5.61 13.85 -10.42
N ARG A 238 5.02 13.44 -11.53
CA ARG A 238 5.43 13.83 -12.88
C ARG A 238 4.28 14.54 -13.57
N ARG A 239 4.59 15.68 -14.20
CA ARG A 239 3.65 16.45 -15.00
C ARG A 239 3.89 16.15 -16.48
N TYR A 240 2.88 15.63 -17.16
CA TYR A 240 2.86 15.46 -18.61
C TYR A 240 1.90 16.47 -19.23
N ASP A 241 2.23 17.02 -20.39
CA ASP A 241 1.28 17.86 -21.13
C ASP A 241 0.24 17.01 -21.90
N ALA A 242 -0.68 17.70 -22.58
CA ALA A 242 -1.73 17.07 -23.37
C ALA A 242 -1.22 16.20 -24.54
N GLN A 243 0.06 16.33 -24.92
CA GLN A 243 0.71 15.51 -25.95
C GLN A 243 1.50 14.33 -25.35
N GLY A 244 1.42 14.13 -24.02
CA GLY A 244 2.15 13.09 -23.31
C GLY A 244 3.64 13.38 -23.11
N ARG A 245 4.08 14.63 -23.31
CA ARG A 245 5.48 15.00 -23.06
C ARG A 245 5.67 15.30 -21.58
N LEU A 246 6.73 14.76 -20.97
CA LEU A 246 7.11 15.09 -19.59
C LEU A 246 7.58 16.55 -19.51
N THR A 247 6.79 17.40 -18.84
CA THR A 247 7.03 18.85 -18.71
C THR A 247 7.38 19.27 -17.28
N GLY A 248 7.42 18.35 -16.33
CA GLY A 248 7.78 18.63 -14.94
C GLY A 248 7.98 17.36 -14.13
N LEU A 249 8.86 17.42 -13.14
CA LEU A 249 9.08 16.34 -12.18
C LEU A 249 9.33 16.93 -10.79
N CYS A 250 8.74 16.34 -9.77
CA CYS A 250 8.98 16.68 -8.37
C CYS A 250 9.26 15.38 -7.60
N LYS A 251 10.46 15.26 -7.03
CA LYS A 251 10.83 14.13 -6.19
C LYS A 251 10.13 14.25 -4.83
N LEU A 252 9.57 13.14 -4.36
CA LEU A 252 8.99 13.07 -3.02
C LEU A 252 9.99 12.47 -2.03
N PRO A 253 10.09 12.99 -0.80
CA PRO A 253 10.84 12.34 0.25
C PRO A 253 10.15 11.02 0.63
N VAL A 254 10.93 10.09 1.17
CA VAL A 254 10.38 8.84 1.71
C VAL A 254 9.53 9.18 2.94
N ALA A 255 8.22 8.95 2.84
CA ALA A 255 7.31 9.09 3.97
C ALA A 255 7.52 7.94 4.97
N ALA A 256 7.32 8.20 6.26
CA ALA A 256 7.35 7.16 7.29
C ALA A 256 6.17 6.18 7.14
N VAL A 257 5.04 6.70 6.66
CA VAL A 257 3.84 5.94 6.28
C VAL A 257 3.32 6.55 5.00
N TRP A 258 3.03 5.71 3.99
CA TRP A 258 2.40 6.19 2.77
C TRP A 258 0.89 6.33 2.98
N PRO A 259 0.32 7.54 2.87
CA PRO A 259 -1.13 7.72 2.95
C PRO A 259 -1.82 6.99 1.79
N GLY A 260 -2.99 6.40 2.04
CA GLY A 260 -3.81 5.80 0.98
C GLY A 260 -4.16 6.79 -0.14
N ASP A 261 -4.38 8.05 0.21
CA ASP A 261 -4.76 9.13 -0.70
C ASP A 261 -4.01 10.44 -0.36
N GLY A 262 -2.73 10.45 -0.72
CA GLY A 262 -1.77 11.49 -0.31
C GLY A 262 -1.53 12.62 -1.29
N ILE A 263 -2.26 12.72 -2.41
CA ILE A 263 -2.00 13.72 -3.44
C ILE A 263 -3.32 14.36 -3.87
N ASP A 264 -3.35 15.68 -3.86
CA ASP A 264 -4.52 16.46 -4.26
C ASP A 264 -4.14 17.41 -5.40
N VAL A 265 -4.81 17.25 -6.55
CA VAL A 265 -4.55 18.01 -7.78
C VAL A 265 -5.73 18.96 -8.03
N LYS A 266 -5.42 20.25 -8.18
CA LYS A 266 -6.41 21.29 -8.42
C LYS A 266 -6.57 21.61 -9.89
N GLU A 267 -7.74 22.17 -10.19
CA GLU A 267 -8.12 22.55 -11.55
C GLU A 267 -7.20 23.62 -12.16
N ASP A 268 -6.56 24.44 -11.32
CA ASP A 268 -5.59 25.46 -11.74
C ASP A 268 -4.16 24.91 -11.92
N GLY A 269 -3.95 23.61 -11.65
CA GLY A 269 -2.66 22.93 -11.79
C GLY A 269 -1.83 22.93 -10.51
N ASP A 270 -2.33 23.49 -9.41
CA ASP A 270 -1.70 23.34 -8.11
C ASP A 270 -1.78 21.88 -7.64
N VAL A 271 -0.66 21.36 -7.13
CA VAL A 271 -0.58 19.99 -6.61
C VAL A 271 -0.07 20.02 -5.19
N PHE A 272 -0.74 19.29 -4.31
CA PHE A 272 -0.38 19.16 -2.91
C PHE A 272 -0.05 17.71 -2.60
N VAL A 273 0.84 17.50 -1.64
CA VAL A 273 1.21 16.17 -1.15
C VAL A 273 1.18 16.13 0.38
N LEU A 274 0.65 15.06 0.93
CA LEU A 274 0.68 14.71 2.34
C LEU A 274 1.89 13.81 2.60
N LEU A 275 2.76 14.25 3.52
CA LEU A 275 4.00 13.58 3.88
C LEU A 275 4.04 13.31 5.38
N PRO A 276 3.51 12.16 5.84
CA PRO A 276 3.67 11.70 7.21
C PRO A 276 5.13 11.30 7.47
N GLY A 277 5.74 11.86 8.51
CA GLY A 277 7.13 11.61 8.90
C GLY A 277 7.26 11.36 10.41
N ALA A 278 8.42 10.84 10.83
CA ALA A 278 8.67 10.52 12.24
C ALA A 278 8.52 11.73 13.18
N GLU A 279 8.88 12.92 12.69
CA GLU A 279 8.82 14.18 13.45
C GLU A 279 7.47 14.90 13.33
N GLY A 280 6.54 14.39 12.51
CA GLY A 280 5.26 15.03 12.26
C GLY A 280 4.76 14.85 10.83
N THR A 281 3.64 15.50 10.53
CA THR A 281 3.00 15.47 9.21
C THR A 281 3.17 16.82 8.52
N VAL A 282 3.57 16.80 7.25
CA VAL A 282 3.70 18.01 6.43
C VAL A 282 2.80 17.89 5.20
N ILE A 283 2.05 18.94 4.90
CA ILE A 283 1.40 19.13 3.60
C ILE A 283 2.20 20.16 2.83
N SER A 284 2.67 19.78 1.64
CA SER A 284 3.48 20.65 0.78
C SER A 284 2.83 20.85 -0.57
N LYS A 285 2.93 22.05 -1.11
CA LYS A 285 2.64 22.36 -2.52
C LYS A 285 3.86 21.97 -3.36
N LEU A 286 3.63 21.23 -4.43
CA LEU A 286 4.66 20.83 -5.38
C LEU A 286 4.91 21.96 -6.38
N SER A 287 6.19 22.22 -6.65
CA SER A 287 6.63 23.02 -7.79
C SER A 287 7.30 22.12 -8.81
N PHE A 288 6.93 22.33 -10.07
CA PHE A 288 7.49 21.68 -11.24
C PHE A 288 8.40 22.62 -12.04
N ASP A 289 8.81 23.73 -11.42
CA ASP A 289 9.72 24.70 -12.02
C ASP A 289 11.15 24.16 -11.87
N GLY A 290 11.74 23.74 -12.98
CA GLY A 290 13.04 23.10 -12.98
C GLY A 290 13.42 22.49 -14.33
N ALA A 291 14.71 22.40 -14.61
CA ALA A 291 15.18 21.58 -15.72
C ALA A 291 15.03 20.10 -15.33
N ASN A 292 14.05 19.41 -15.91
CA ASN A 292 13.80 17.99 -15.63
C ASN A 292 15.08 17.14 -15.77
N GLU A 293 15.96 17.48 -16.71
CA GLU A 293 17.22 16.78 -16.95
C GLU A 293 18.15 16.81 -15.73
N ASP A 294 18.29 17.96 -15.07
CA ASP A 294 19.17 18.10 -13.89
C ASP A 294 18.64 17.28 -12.72
N LEU A 295 17.32 17.32 -12.49
CA LEU A 295 16.69 16.54 -11.43
C LEU A 295 16.74 15.03 -11.72
N ILE A 296 16.50 14.62 -12.96
CA ILE A 296 16.66 13.21 -13.37
C ILE A 296 18.10 12.76 -13.13
N LEU A 297 19.09 13.57 -13.52
CA LEU A 297 20.49 13.27 -13.31
C LEU A 297 20.82 13.16 -11.81
N GLU A 298 20.39 14.12 -10.99
CA GLU A 298 20.58 14.09 -9.53
C GLU A 298 19.96 12.82 -8.91
N MET A 299 18.75 12.47 -9.33
CA MET A 299 18.08 11.27 -8.85
C MET A 299 18.82 9.99 -9.26
N GLN A 300 19.36 9.94 -10.49
CA GLN A 300 20.17 8.81 -10.97
C GLN A 300 21.50 8.71 -10.22
N GLU A 301 22.15 9.84 -9.94
CA GLU A 301 23.39 9.89 -9.14
C GLU A 301 23.15 9.43 -7.70
N GLN A 302 22.09 9.93 -7.04
CA GLN A 302 21.70 9.50 -5.70
C GLN A 302 21.33 8.01 -5.65
N ALA A 303 20.66 7.50 -6.69
CA ALA A 303 20.37 6.08 -6.81
C ALA A 303 21.68 5.27 -6.79
N LEU A 304 22.68 5.67 -7.58
CA LEU A 304 23.97 4.97 -7.71
C LEU A 304 24.91 5.17 -6.52
N ALA A 305 24.66 6.13 -5.63
CA ALA A 305 25.50 6.36 -4.47
C ALA A 305 25.44 5.18 -3.46
N PRO A 306 26.60 4.75 -2.91
CA PRO A 306 26.63 3.73 -1.86
C PRO A 306 25.86 4.20 -0.63
N ALA A 307 25.20 3.28 0.09
CA ALA A 307 24.29 3.59 1.21
C ALA A 307 24.91 4.52 2.27
N ASP A 308 26.22 4.38 2.53
CA ASP A 308 26.97 5.19 3.49
C ASP A 308 27.14 6.67 3.10
N ALA A 309 26.94 7.02 1.82
CA ALA A 309 27.15 8.38 1.31
C ALA A 309 25.92 9.29 1.42
N LEU A 310 24.74 8.73 1.71
CA LEU A 310 23.44 9.43 1.65
C LEU A 310 22.83 9.78 3.01
N ALA A 311 23.53 9.55 4.13
CA ALA A 311 22.98 9.88 5.44
C ALA A 311 23.08 11.40 5.72
N PRO A 312 21.98 12.18 5.72
CA PRO A 312 21.94 13.37 6.57
C PRO A 312 21.94 12.90 8.03
N ALA A 313 22.49 13.74 8.91
CA ALA A 313 22.52 13.52 10.35
C ALA A 313 21.09 13.48 10.95
N SER A 314 20.38 12.38 10.75
CA SER A 314 19.21 12.03 11.54
C SER A 314 19.71 11.32 12.78
N THR A 315 19.57 11.98 13.92
CA THR A 315 19.76 11.38 15.25
C THR A 315 18.67 10.34 15.46
N ALA A 316 18.83 9.17 14.83
CA ALA A 316 17.97 8.03 15.09
C ALA A 316 18.06 7.70 16.58
N ALA A 317 16.92 7.75 17.27
CA ALA A 317 16.76 7.10 18.55
C ALA A 317 17.27 5.66 18.38
N SER A 318 18.35 5.34 19.10
CA SER A 318 18.92 4.00 19.11
C SER A 318 17.88 3.05 19.68
N ILE A 319 17.14 2.36 18.80
CA ILE A 319 16.51 1.10 19.15
C ILE A 319 17.68 0.15 19.38
N THR A 320 18.00 -0.08 20.64
CA THR A 320 18.99 -1.08 21.05
C THR A 320 18.61 -2.40 20.37
N PRO A 321 19.43 -2.97 19.47
CA PRO A 321 19.07 -4.21 18.81
C PRO A 321 19.04 -5.30 19.87
N SER A 322 17.84 -5.79 20.19
CA SER A 322 17.72 -7.05 20.90
C SER A 322 18.18 -8.15 19.95
N THR A 323 19.27 -8.81 20.31
CA THR A 323 19.93 -9.92 19.61
C THR A 323 20.49 -9.60 18.22
N ALA A 324 21.81 -9.69 18.09
CA ALA A 324 22.53 -9.58 16.82
C ALA A 324 21.96 -10.54 15.76
N GLN A 325 21.08 -10.04 14.89
CA GLN A 325 20.78 -10.71 13.64
C GLN A 325 22.02 -10.59 12.76
N THR A 326 22.58 -11.74 12.39
CA THR A 326 23.62 -11.79 11.38
C THR A 326 23.04 -11.29 10.07
N THR A 327 23.54 -10.18 9.56
CA THR A 327 23.16 -9.62 8.26
C THR A 327 23.48 -10.65 7.18
N LEU A 328 22.46 -11.15 6.48
CA LEU A 328 22.63 -12.10 5.38
C LEU A 328 22.76 -11.33 4.06
N SER A 329 23.70 -11.72 3.21
CA SER A 329 23.82 -11.16 1.85
C SER A 329 22.66 -11.63 0.96
N ARG A 330 22.36 -10.88 -0.12
CA ARG A 330 21.34 -11.28 -1.12
C ARG A 330 21.56 -12.68 -1.68
N VAL A 331 22.82 -13.03 -1.94
CA VAL A 331 23.19 -14.38 -2.39
C VAL A 331 22.81 -15.42 -1.34
N GLN A 332 23.08 -15.15 -0.05
CA GLN A 332 22.69 -16.06 1.04
C GLN A 332 21.17 -16.17 1.19
N VAL A 333 20.43 -15.07 1.03
CA VAL A 333 18.95 -15.10 1.08
C VAL A 333 18.38 -15.89 -0.09
N ARG A 334 18.85 -15.63 -1.32
CA ARG A 334 18.45 -16.35 -2.52
C ARG A 334 18.79 -17.83 -2.42
N ASP A 335 20.00 -18.16 -1.99
CA ASP A 335 20.44 -19.55 -1.86
C ASP A 335 19.64 -20.28 -0.78
N ARG A 336 19.28 -19.61 0.33
CA ARG A 336 18.37 -20.16 1.33
C ARG A 336 16.96 -20.38 0.78
N ALA A 337 16.40 -19.41 0.05
CA ALA A 337 15.09 -19.56 -0.58
C ALA A 337 15.07 -20.72 -1.60
N LEU A 338 16.13 -20.84 -2.41
CA LEU A 338 16.32 -21.96 -3.33
C LEU A 338 16.48 -23.29 -2.59
N GLN A 339 17.21 -23.33 -1.47
CA GLN A 339 17.32 -24.52 -0.62
C GLN A 339 15.95 -24.92 -0.06
N MET A 340 15.13 -23.96 0.38
CA MET A 340 13.77 -24.23 0.87
C MET A 340 12.83 -24.73 -0.25
N ALA A 341 12.87 -24.09 -1.42
CA ALA A 341 12.07 -24.49 -2.58
C ALA A 341 12.50 -25.84 -3.17
N ASN A 342 13.76 -26.23 -3.00
CA ASN A 342 14.30 -27.51 -3.46
C ASN A 342 14.46 -28.54 -2.34
N ASN A 343 13.96 -28.26 -1.14
CA ASN A 343 14.11 -29.16 -0.01
C ASN A 343 13.36 -30.47 -0.31
N ALA A 344 14.09 -31.59 -0.32
CA ALA A 344 13.51 -32.91 -0.50
C ALA A 344 13.03 -33.44 0.85
N TRP A 345 11.79 -33.89 0.91
CA TRP A 345 11.20 -34.43 2.12
C TRP A 345 10.24 -35.56 1.78
N THR A 346 9.87 -36.37 2.78
CA THR A 346 9.01 -37.53 2.59
C THR A 346 7.73 -37.36 3.38
N TRP A 347 6.61 -37.16 2.69
CA TRP A 347 5.30 -37.23 3.29
C TRP A 347 4.96 -38.69 3.64
N ARG A 348 4.25 -38.94 4.75
CA ARG A 348 3.77 -40.29 5.12
C ARG A 348 2.27 -40.30 5.35
N ARG A 349 1.61 -41.36 4.87
CA ARG A 349 0.16 -41.54 4.98
C ARG A 349 -0.36 -41.54 6.42
N ARG A 350 0.45 -42.00 7.38
CA ARG A 350 0.09 -42.01 8.81
C ARG A 350 -0.31 -40.64 9.36
N TYR A 351 0.18 -39.55 8.76
CA TYR A 351 -0.13 -38.18 9.16
C TYR A 351 -1.51 -37.68 8.68
N LEU A 352 -2.24 -38.46 7.87
CA LEU A 352 -3.64 -38.18 7.55
C LEU A 352 -4.57 -38.41 8.74
N LYS A 353 -4.14 -39.15 9.76
CA LYS A 353 -4.94 -39.50 10.93
C LYS A 353 -4.40 -38.78 12.16
N THR A 354 -5.31 -38.18 12.93
CA THR A 354 -5.02 -37.77 14.30
C THR A 354 -4.75 -39.00 15.18
N ASN A 355 -4.12 -38.80 16.34
CA ASN A 355 -3.89 -39.84 17.35
C ASN A 355 -5.20 -40.49 17.88
N THR A 356 -6.36 -39.95 17.52
CA THR A 356 -7.70 -40.48 17.85
C THR A 356 -8.32 -41.32 16.73
N GLY A 357 -7.61 -41.54 15.62
CA GLY A 357 -8.10 -42.30 14.47
C GLY A 357 -9.00 -41.50 13.51
N ARG A 358 -9.29 -40.24 13.81
CA ARG A 358 -10.02 -39.33 12.91
C ARG A 358 -9.09 -38.81 11.82
N THR A 359 -9.53 -38.84 10.56
CA THR A 359 -8.81 -38.20 9.46
C THR A 359 -8.91 -36.67 9.56
N TYR A 360 -7.82 -35.95 9.26
CA TYR A 360 -7.79 -34.47 9.17
C TYR A 360 -8.70 -33.89 8.07
N ALA A 361 -9.41 -34.74 7.33
CA ALA A 361 -10.48 -34.34 6.46
C ALA A 361 -11.66 -33.82 7.30
N GLN A 362 -11.59 -32.55 7.74
CA GLN A 362 -12.81 -31.79 7.97
C GLN A 362 -13.64 -31.84 6.68
N ALA A 363 -14.96 -32.00 6.82
CA ALA A 363 -15.87 -32.08 5.68
C ALA A 363 -15.70 -30.86 4.76
N GLY A 364 -15.16 -31.08 3.56
CA GLY A 364 -14.98 -30.05 2.52
C GLY A 364 -13.53 -29.67 2.20
N ALA A 365 -12.53 -30.06 3.00
CA ALA A 365 -11.13 -29.81 2.65
C ALA A 365 -10.61 -30.84 1.64
N ALA A 366 -10.20 -30.39 0.45
CA ALA A 366 -9.56 -31.24 -0.55
C ALA A 366 -8.06 -31.40 -0.25
N MET A 367 -7.55 -32.61 -0.41
CA MET A 367 -6.12 -32.88 -0.31
C MET A 367 -5.39 -32.26 -1.53
N PRO A 368 -4.23 -31.60 -1.34
CA PRO A 368 -3.45 -31.08 -2.47
C PRO A 368 -3.13 -32.17 -3.50
N SER A 369 -3.23 -31.82 -4.78
CA SER A 369 -3.01 -32.74 -5.90
C SER A 369 -1.60 -33.35 -5.93
N GLN A 370 -0.61 -32.66 -5.38
CA GLN A 370 0.76 -33.18 -5.23
C GLN A 370 0.84 -34.46 -4.38
N PHE A 371 -0.17 -34.77 -3.55
CA PHE A 371 -0.26 -36.00 -2.77
C PHE A 371 -1.25 -37.02 -3.34
N SER A 372 -2.09 -36.63 -4.31
CA SER A 372 -3.22 -37.45 -4.78
C SER A 372 -2.81 -38.71 -5.53
N ALA A 373 -1.70 -38.68 -6.27
CA ALA A 373 -1.24 -39.85 -7.03
C ALA A 373 -0.87 -41.03 -6.11
N SER A 374 -0.25 -40.76 -4.97
CA SER A 374 0.23 -41.79 -4.05
C SER A 374 -0.70 -42.03 -2.86
N ALA A 375 -1.56 -41.07 -2.50
CA ALA A 375 -2.63 -41.31 -1.53
C ALA A 375 -3.68 -42.31 -2.04
N ASN A 376 -3.82 -42.44 -3.36
CA ASN A 376 -4.74 -43.37 -4.02
C ASN A 376 -4.16 -44.78 -4.23
N ASP A 377 -2.85 -44.99 -4.03
CA ASP A 377 -2.26 -46.33 -4.02
C ASP A 377 -2.34 -46.91 -2.60
N PRO A 378 -3.21 -47.89 -2.30
CA PRO A 378 -3.38 -48.43 -0.95
C PRO A 378 -2.09 -49.03 -0.35
N ASN A 379 -1.05 -49.28 -1.15
CA ASN A 379 0.24 -49.81 -0.71
C ASN A 379 1.33 -48.74 -0.53
N ALA A 380 1.09 -47.49 -0.94
CA ALA A 380 2.06 -46.40 -0.77
C ALA A 380 1.97 -45.76 0.62
N ASP A 381 2.88 -46.13 1.51
CA ASP A 381 2.95 -45.55 2.87
C ASP A 381 3.62 -44.16 2.92
N SER A 382 4.34 -43.78 1.86
CA SER A 382 5.07 -42.51 1.78
C SER A 382 5.23 -41.97 0.37
N VAL A 383 5.46 -40.66 0.25
CA VAL A 383 5.66 -39.93 -1.01
C VAL A 383 6.87 -39.03 -0.87
N ALA A 384 7.79 -39.10 -1.82
CA ALA A 384 8.87 -38.12 -1.92
C ALA A 384 8.31 -36.82 -2.49
N CYS A 385 8.64 -35.71 -1.86
CA CYS A 385 8.15 -34.37 -2.18
C CYS A 385 9.33 -33.41 -2.26
N VAL A 386 9.16 -32.35 -3.04
CA VAL A 386 10.12 -31.25 -3.17
C VAL A 386 9.38 -29.95 -2.87
N GLY A 387 10.03 -29.04 -2.15
CA GLY A 387 9.48 -27.75 -1.78
C GLY A 387 9.17 -27.63 -0.30
N ILE A 388 8.42 -26.58 0.03
CA ILE A 388 8.05 -26.26 1.42
C ILE A 388 7.05 -27.31 1.91
N PRO A 389 7.33 -28.06 3.00
CA PRO A 389 6.42 -29.09 3.46
C PRO A 389 5.07 -28.51 3.88
N TYR A 390 4.02 -29.05 3.29
CA TYR A 390 2.65 -28.60 3.57
C TYR A 390 2.04 -29.44 4.69
N CYS A 391 1.58 -28.79 5.76
CA CYS A 391 0.85 -29.45 6.85
C CYS A 391 -0.63 -29.06 6.80
N TRP A 392 -1.48 -30.08 6.75
CA TRP A 392 -2.92 -29.91 6.90
C TRP A 392 -3.24 -29.52 8.35
N GLY A 393 -3.71 -28.29 8.57
CA GLY A 393 -4.04 -27.76 9.90
C GLY A 393 -3.03 -26.78 10.48
N GLY A 394 -1.99 -26.40 9.72
CA GLY A 394 -0.97 -25.42 10.15
C GLY A 394 0.22 -26.06 10.88
N TRP A 395 1.32 -25.31 10.95
CA TRP A 395 2.40 -25.53 11.92
C TRP A 395 2.24 -24.52 13.04
N ASP A 396 2.77 -24.84 14.22
CA ASP A 396 3.21 -23.77 15.11
C ASP A 396 4.30 -22.96 14.36
N SER A 397 4.35 -21.64 14.53
CA SER A 397 5.28 -20.81 13.78
C SER A 397 6.75 -21.26 13.95
N LEU A 398 7.64 -20.81 13.07
CA LEU A 398 9.10 -20.96 13.20
C LEU A 398 9.67 -20.52 14.57
N TRP A 399 8.88 -19.79 15.36
CA TRP A 399 9.29 -19.17 16.62
C TRP A 399 8.47 -19.63 17.83
N THR A 400 7.45 -20.47 17.63
CA THR A 400 6.54 -20.89 18.70
C THR A 400 6.23 -22.37 18.56
N HIS A 401 6.08 -23.06 19.67
CA HIS A 401 5.52 -24.41 19.77
C HIS A 401 4.27 -24.34 20.65
N ALA A 402 3.28 -25.22 20.46
CA ALA A 402 2.10 -25.33 21.33
C ALA A 402 2.41 -25.67 22.81
N ASP A 403 3.69 -25.93 23.14
CA ASP A 403 4.20 -26.20 24.49
C ASP A 403 5.14 -25.11 25.04
N GLY A 404 5.41 -24.06 24.24
CA GLY A 404 6.16 -22.88 24.65
C GLY A 404 7.67 -22.86 24.33
N ALA A 405 8.27 -23.88 23.70
CA ALA A 405 9.70 -23.87 23.34
C ALA A 405 9.96 -23.36 21.89
N PRO A 406 10.99 -22.52 21.64
CA PRO A 406 11.38 -22.11 20.28
C PRO A 406 12.20 -23.19 19.55
N TRP A 407 12.10 -23.23 18.22
CA TRP A 407 12.94 -24.09 17.38
C TRP A 407 14.38 -23.55 17.27
N THR A 408 15.38 -24.42 17.16
CA THR A 408 16.78 -24.00 16.99
C THR A 408 17.14 -23.67 15.53
N ASP A 409 16.52 -24.36 14.57
CA ASP A 409 16.64 -24.11 13.13
C ASP A 409 15.52 -24.81 12.33
N TRP A 410 15.45 -24.55 11.02
CA TRP A 410 14.46 -25.15 10.11
C TRP A 410 14.55 -26.69 10.01
N PRO A 411 15.74 -27.31 9.87
CA PRO A 411 15.88 -28.77 9.94
C PRO A 411 15.37 -29.39 11.24
N ASN A 412 15.56 -28.74 12.39
CA ASN A 412 15.05 -29.19 13.69
C ASN A 412 13.52 -29.22 13.70
N ALA A 413 12.87 -28.12 13.27
CA ALA A 413 11.43 -28.05 13.12
C ALA A 413 10.88 -29.13 12.18
N LEU A 414 11.59 -29.39 11.06
CA LEU A 414 11.23 -30.45 10.13
C LEU A 414 11.36 -31.85 10.72
N SER A 415 12.43 -32.13 11.47
CA SER A 415 12.70 -33.44 12.05
C SER A 415 11.65 -33.89 13.07
N TYR A 416 11.07 -32.93 13.82
CA TYR A 416 9.98 -33.19 14.77
C TYR A 416 8.76 -33.81 14.09
N TYR A 417 8.36 -33.25 12.94
CA TYR A 417 7.24 -33.77 12.17
C TYR A 417 7.65 -34.90 11.21
N SER A 418 8.94 -35.12 10.96
CA SER A 418 9.46 -36.11 10.02
C SER A 418 10.68 -36.91 10.51
N THR A 419 10.44 -38.05 11.21
CA THR A 419 11.07 -39.41 11.10
C THR A 419 11.39 -40.11 12.45
N PRO A 420 11.94 -41.35 12.47
CA PRO A 420 11.29 -42.67 12.53
C PRO A 420 11.24 -43.34 13.94
N ASN A 421 10.40 -44.38 14.10
CA ASN A 421 10.49 -45.31 15.22
C ASN A 421 11.89 -45.97 15.26
N THR A 422 12.58 -45.91 16.41
CA THR A 422 13.26 -47.09 16.98
C THR A 422 13.35 -46.99 18.51
N THR A 423 12.87 -48.06 19.11
CA THR A 423 12.94 -48.51 20.50
C THR A 423 14.36 -48.45 21.13
N GLN A 424 14.40 -48.19 22.44
CA GLN A 424 15.45 -48.56 23.42
C GLN A 424 16.90 -48.10 23.20
N TYR A 425 17.37 -47.20 24.08
CA TYR A 425 18.59 -47.43 24.87
C TYR A 425 18.41 -46.85 26.28
N SER A 426 18.44 -47.75 27.25
CA SER A 426 18.64 -47.53 28.69
C SER A 426 20.07 -47.06 28.98
N ASN A 427 20.23 -46.20 30.01
CA ASN A 427 21.39 -46.06 30.91
C ASN A 427 22.77 -45.81 30.24
N THR A 428 23.64 -44.88 30.63
CA THR A 428 24.02 -44.34 31.94
C THR A 428 25.08 -43.26 31.68
N GLY A 429 25.11 -42.21 32.49
CA GLY A 429 26.37 -41.52 32.84
C GLY A 429 26.64 -40.20 32.12
N PRO A 430 26.88 -39.10 32.87
CA PRO A 430 27.18 -37.77 32.33
C PRO A 430 28.70 -37.59 32.13
N LEU A 431 29.06 -36.45 31.53
CA LEU A 431 30.34 -35.69 31.56
C LEU A 431 30.51 -35.06 30.16
N ALA A 432 30.98 -33.83 29.97
CA ALA A 432 31.46 -32.74 30.81
C ALA A 432 31.40 -31.46 29.94
#